data_AF-A0A956NZ35-F1
#
_entry.id   AF-A0A956NZ35-F1
#
_cell.length_a   1.000
_cell.length_b   1.000
_cell.length_c   1.000
_cell.angle_alpha   90.00
_cell.angle_beta   90.00
_cell.angle_gamma   90.00
#
_symmetry.space_group_name_H-M   'P 1'
#
loop_
_entity.id
_entity.type
_entity.pdbx_description
1 polymer ?
#
loop_
_entity_poly.entity_id
_entity_poly.type
_entity_poly.pdbx_seq_one_letter_code
_entity_poly.pdbx_strand_id
1 'polypeptide(L)'
;MTPRARRLLASALAVALVLVVGRWVVDVLATRWWAAAISAGTLQAVTRWQFLGAILDLGAVAVASTWFAVQALLVARAIATVQIQREVGGRPVRESLATRWVVVGAIASGIVLGLLTGAGAHDWRASVALAWEGVRFGLEEPLLGADLGVFVAQLPLWELAHQFVLLLLGLG
;
A
#
# COMPACT_ATOMS: atom_id res chain seq x y z
N MET A 1 -29.87 8.35 8.33
CA MET A 1 -29.97 6.89 8.09
C MET A 1 -30.89 6.27 9.15
N THR A 2 -31.83 5.41 8.76
CA THR A 2 -32.67 4.68 9.72
C THR A 2 -31.83 3.60 10.44
N PRO A 3 -32.15 3.26 11.71
CA PRO A 3 -31.38 2.27 12.48
C PRO A 3 -31.37 0.87 11.83
N ARG A 4 -32.40 0.55 11.04
CA ARG A 4 -32.49 -0.71 10.27
C ARG A 4 -31.51 -0.73 9.10
N ALA A 5 -31.42 0.36 8.33
CA ALA A 5 -30.45 0.47 7.24
C ALA A 5 -29.00 0.37 7.76
N ARG A 6 -28.71 0.97 8.91
CA ARG A 6 -27.37 0.87 9.54
C ARG A 6 -27.02 -0.57 9.95
N ARG A 7 -27.98 -1.33 10.48
CA ARG A 7 -27.76 -2.74 10.85
C ARG A 7 -27.54 -3.63 9.63
N LEU A 8 -28.34 -3.45 8.57
CA LEU A 8 -28.18 -4.20 7.31
C LEU A 8 -26.84 -3.91 6.65
N LEU A 9 -26.41 -2.64 6.64
CA LEU A 9 -25.11 -2.25 6.10
C LEU A 9 -23.97 -2.82 6.95
N ALA A 10 -24.09 -2.80 8.28
CA ALA A 10 -23.11 -3.42 9.16
C ALA A 10 -23.02 -4.94 8.97
N SER A 11 -24.14 -5.65 8.82
CA SER A 11 -24.13 -7.09 8.55
C SER A 11 -23.55 -7.42 7.18
N ALA A 12 -23.88 -6.63 6.15
CA ALA A 12 -23.30 -6.80 4.82
C ALA A 12 -21.78 -6.59 4.83
N LEU A 13 -21.30 -5.56 5.52
CA LEU A 13 -19.86 -5.31 5.71
C LEU A 13 -19.19 -6.45 6.48
N ALA A 14 -19.82 -6.97 7.54
CA ALA A 14 -19.29 -8.09 8.30
C ALA A 14 -19.15 -9.35 7.42
N VAL A 15 -20.17 -9.67 6.62
CA VAL A 15 -20.13 -10.80 5.69
C VAL A 15 -19.04 -10.60 4.63
N ALA A 16 -18.96 -9.41 4.04
CA ALA A 16 -17.91 -9.09 3.07
C ALA A 16 -16.51 -9.25 3.67
N LEU A 17 -16.30 -8.76 4.90
CA LEU A 17 -15.04 -8.89 5.62
C LEU A 17 -14.69 -10.37 5.86
N VAL A 18 -15.65 -11.17 6.33
CA VAL A 18 -15.44 -12.61 6.55
C VAL A 18 -15.09 -13.33 5.25
N LEU A 19 -15.73 -12.99 4.13
CA LEU A 19 -15.42 -13.61 2.83
C LEU A 19 -14.03 -13.23 2.32
N VAL A 20 -13.65 -11.96 2.45
CA VAL A 20 -12.32 -11.47 2.02
C VAL A 20 -11.22 -12.11 2.86
N VAL A 21 -11.38 -12.10 4.20
CA VAL A 21 -10.42 -12.72 5.12
C VAL A 21 -10.40 -14.24 4.93
N GLY A 22 -11.57 -14.87 4.79
CA GLY A 22 -11.70 -16.31 4.59
C GLY A 22 -11.02 -16.79 3.32
N ARG A 23 -11.20 -16.08 2.19
CA ARG A 23 -10.48 -16.37 0.94
C ARG A 23 -8.97 -16.37 1.16
N TRP A 24 -8.44 -15.34 1.82
CA TRP A 24 -7.01 -15.21 2.06
C TRP A 24 -6.48 -16.32 2.99
N VAL A 25 -7.20 -16.62 4.07
CA VAL A 25 -6.85 -17.69 5.01
C VAL A 25 -6.84 -19.05 4.32
N VAL A 26 -7.85 -19.36 3.50
CA VAL A 26 -7.94 -20.63 2.77
C VAL A 26 -6.76 -20.78 1.81
N ASP A 27 -6.41 -19.74 1.06
CA ASP A 27 -5.29 -19.78 0.12
C ASP A 27 -3.95 -20.03 0.81
N VAL A 28 -3.70 -19.33 1.93
CA VAL A 28 -2.50 -19.51 2.76
C VAL A 28 -2.44 -20.91 3.37
N LEU A 29 -3.54 -21.41 3.94
CA LEU A 29 -3.56 -22.74 4.56
C LEU A 29 -3.41 -23.84 3.52
N ALA A 30 -4.14 -23.77 2.40
CA ALA A 30 -4.05 -24.73 1.31
C ALA A 30 -2.62 -24.82 0.78
N THR A 31 -1.99 -23.67 0.53
CA THR A 31 -0.61 -23.58 0.05
C THR A 31 0.39 -24.17 1.06
N ARG A 32 0.21 -23.91 2.36
CA ARG A 32 1.07 -24.46 3.42
C ARG A 32 0.89 -25.96 3.60
N TRP A 33 -0.34 -26.47 3.56
CA TRP A 33 -0.62 -27.90 3.67
C TRP A 33 -0.08 -28.68 2.49
N TRP A 34 -0.24 -28.16 1.28
CA TRP A 34 0.37 -28.72 0.09
C TRP A 34 1.90 -28.77 0.22
N ALA A 35 2.53 -27.67 0.65
CA ALA A 35 3.98 -27.61 0.84
C ALA A 35 4.49 -28.60 1.92
N ALA A 36 3.74 -28.74 3.01
CA ALA A 36 4.05 -29.67 4.09
C ALA A 36 3.95 -31.14 3.64
N ALA A 37 3.06 -31.45 2.70
CA ALA A 37 2.92 -32.80 2.14
C ALA A 37 4.13 -33.22 1.27
N ILE A 38 4.90 -32.26 0.74
CA ILE A 38 6.09 -32.54 -0.08
C ILE A 38 7.31 -32.76 0.82
N SER A 39 7.68 -31.74 1.61
CA SER A 39 8.82 -31.83 2.54
C SER A 39 8.82 -30.67 3.54
N ALA A 40 9.54 -30.84 4.66
CA ALA A 40 9.76 -29.77 5.63
C ALA A 40 10.52 -28.56 5.02
N GLY A 41 11.45 -28.81 4.09
CA GLY A 41 12.20 -27.76 3.38
C GLY A 41 11.30 -26.92 2.48
N THR A 42 10.38 -27.56 1.75
CA THR A 42 9.39 -26.89 0.89
C THR A 42 8.46 -26.00 1.71
N LEU A 43 7.99 -26.49 2.87
CA LEU A 43 7.17 -25.68 3.78
C LEU A 43 7.89 -24.40 4.23
N GLN A 44 9.17 -24.50 4.59
CA GLN A 44 9.94 -23.32 5.02
C GLN A 44 10.15 -22.33 3.88
N ALA A 45 10.50 -22.81 2.67
CA ALA A 45 10.68 -21.97 1.49
C ALA A 45 9.39 -21.23 1.11
N VAL A 46 8.27 -21.94 1.03
CA VAL A 46 6.94 -21.35 0.73
C VAL A 46 6.52 -20.35 1.81
N THR A 47 6.78 -20.65 3.08
CA THR A 47 6.46 -19.73 4.18
C THR A 47 7.26 -18.44 4.05
N ARG A 48 8.57 -18.51 3.80
CA ARG A 48 9.43 -17.32 3.56
C ARG A 48 8.95 -16.52 2.35
N TRP A 49 8.58 -17.20 1.26
CA TRP A 49 8.06 -16.57 0.05
C TRP A 49 6.75 -15.81 0.30
N GLN A 50 5.83 -16.37 1.08
CA GLN A 50 4.58 -15.70 1.44
C GLN A 50 4.83 -14.50 2.37
N PHE A 51 5.72 -14.64 3.36
CA PHE A 51 6.09 -13.53 4.24
C PHE A 51 6.73 -12.37 3.49
N LEU A 52 7.61 -12.63 2.52
CA LEU A 52 8.20 -11.57 1.70
C LEU A 52 7.11 -10.74 1.02
N GLY A 53 6.10 -11.39 0.44
CA GLY A 53 5.00 -10.69 -0.24
C GLY A 53 4.13 -9.90 0.71
N ALA A 54 3.84 -10.44 1.90
CA ALA A 54 3.09 -9.71 2.92
C ALA A 54 3.87 -8.48 3.42
N ILE A 55 5.19 -8.59 3.57
CA ILE A 55 6.05 -7.45 3.95
C ILE A 55 6.06 -6.39 2.84
N LEU A 56 6.12 -6.80 1.57
CA LEU A 56 6.08 -5.89 0.44
C LEU A 56 4.74 -5.15 0.35
N ASP A 57 3.61 -5.86 0.45
CA ASP A 57 2.27 -5.23 0.51
C ASP A 57 2.16 -4.24 1.67
N LEU A 58 2.50 -4.66 2.89
CA LEU A 58 2.44 -3.79 4.06
C LEU A 58 3.36 -2.57 3.93
N GLY A 59 4.57 -2.77 3.41
CA GLY A 59 5.53 -1.71 3.17
C GLY A 59 5.04 -0.70 2.12
N ALA A 60 4.55 -1.18 0.98
CA ALA A 60 4.02 -0.34 -0.09
C ALA A 60 2.78 0.45 0.37
N VAL A 61 1.84 -0.22 1.06
CA VAL A 61 0.66 0.44 1.65
C VAL A 61 1.06 1.48 2.67
N ALA A 62 2.03 1.20 3.54
CA ALA A 62 2.49 2.17 4.54
C ALA A 62 3.15 3.40 3.90
N VAL A 63 4.04 3.19 2.92
CA VAL A 63 4.69 4.28 2.18
C VAL A 63 3.67 5.13 1.45
N ALA A 64 2.76 4.50 0.69
CA ALA A 64 1.71 5.21 -0.05
C ALA A 64 0.75 5.96 0.87
N SER A 65 0.29 5.31 1.95
CA SER A 65 -0.60 5.95 2.92
C SER A 65 0.05 7.15 3.58
N THR A 66 1.34 7.05 3.89
CA THR A 66 2.12 8.16 4.47
C THR A 66 2.24 9.30 3.47
N TRP A 67 2.57 9.00 2.21
CA TRP A 67 2.65 9.99 1.14
C TRP A 67 1.34 10.77 0.96
N PHE A 68 0.22 10.07 0.75
CA PHE A 68 -1.07 10.73 0.56
C PHE A 68 -1.58 11.44 1.81
N ALA A 69 -1.37 10.88 3.00
CA ALA A 69 -1.74 11.56 4.24
C ALA A 69 -0.94 12.86 4.41
N VAL A 70 0.37 12.85 4.11
CA VAL A 70 1.19 14.06 4.15
C VAL A 70 0.68 15.09 3.15
N GLN A 71 0.44 14.72 1.89
CA GLN A 71 -0.10 15.65 0.88
C GLN A 71 -1.46 16.22 1.30
N ALA A 72 -2.39 15.38 1.73
CA ALA A 72 -3.71 15.80 2.18
C ALA A 72 -3.63 16.72 3.42
N LEU A 73 -2.70 16.47 4.34
CA LEU A 73 -2.48 17.34 5.49
C LEU A 73 -1.85 18.68 5.11
N LEU A 74 -0.96 18.72 4.12
CA LEU A 74 -0.41 19.97 3.58
C LEU A 74 -1.51 20.82 2.94
N VAL A 75 -2.38 20.20 2.13
CA VAL A 75 -3.54 20.87 1.53
C VAL A 75 -4.52 21.34 2.60
N ALA A 76 -4.84 20.49 3.58
CA ALA A 76 -5.71 20.85 4.70
C ALA A 76 -5.16 22.04 5.50
N ARG A 77 -3.84 22.10 5.72
CA ARG A 77 -3.18 23.24 6.34
C ARG A 77 -3.30 24.50 5.49
N ALA A 78 -3.06 24.41 4.17
CA ALA A 78 -3.20 25.55 3.28
C ALA A 78 -4.63 26.12 3.29
N ILE A 79 -5.66 25.26 3.21
CA ILE A 79 -7.07 25.66 3.30
C ILE A 79 -7.38 26.31 4.66
N ALA A 80 -6.90 25.73 5.76
CA ALA A 80 -7.10 26.28 7.10
C ALA A 80 -6.43 27.66 7.30
N THR A 81 -5.46 28.00 6.47
CA THR A 81 -4.79 29.31 6.49
C THR A 81 -5.65 30.40 5.85
N VAL A 82 -6.57 30.03 4.95
CA VAL A 82 -7.53 30.96 4.33
C VAL A 82 -8.66 31.23 5.31
N GLN A 83 -8.51 32.26 6.14
CA GLN A 83 -9.59 32.74 7.01
C GLN A 83 -10.64 33.46 6.16
N ILE A 84 -11.76 32.79 5.87
CA ILE A 84 -12.94 33.43 5.28
C ILE A 84 -13.56 34.31 6.37
N GLN A 85 -13.37 35.63 6.29
CA GLN A 85 -14.12 36.55 7.14
C GLN A 85 -15.58 36.56 6.68
N ARG A 86 -16.48 36.02 7.50
CA ARG A 86 -17.93 36.15 7.32
C ARG A 86 -18.46 37.08 8.41
N GLU A 87 -19.04 38.21 8.01
CA GLU A 87 -19.84 39.03 8.91
C GLU A 87 -21.23 38.43 9.05
N VAL A 88 -21.58 38.00 10.26
CA VAL A 88 -22.94 37.59 10.61
C VAL A 88 -23.41 38.54 11.70
N GLY A 89 -24.32 39.45 11.36
CA GLY A 89 -24.92 40.39 12.31
C GLY A 89 -23.95 41.45 12.86
N GLY A 90 -23.06 42.00 12.03
CA GLY A 90 -22.17 43.11 12.42
C GLY A 90 -21.07 42.74 13.42
N ARG A 91 -20.81 41.44 13.64
CA ARG A 91 -19.69 40.93 14.43
C ARG A 91 -18.89 39.92 13.59
N PRO A 92 -17.55 40.01 13.57
CA PRO A 92 -16.72 39.03 12.88
C PRO A 92 -16.77 37.70 13.64
N VAL A 93 -17.51 36.72 13.11
CA VAL A 93 -17.55 35.37 13.67
C VAL A 93 -16.53 34.52 12.93
N ARG A 94 -15.46 34.12 13.64
CA ARG A 94 -14.52 33.10 13.16
C ARG A 94 -15.16 31.73 13.31
N GLU A 95 -15.83 31.27 12.28
CA GLU A 95 -16.27 29.88 12.23
C GLU A 95 -15.06 29.00 11.90
N SER A 96 -14.45 28.38 12.91
CA SER A 96 -13.47 27.35 12.68
C SER A 96 -14.19 26.14 12.10
N LEU A 97 -14.18 26.01 10.77
CA LEU A 97 -14.43 24.71 10.13
C LEU A 97 -13.64 23.69 10.92
N ALA A 98 -14.35 22.82 11.63
CA ALA A 98 -13.81 22.02 12.72
C ALA A 98 -12.55 21.30 12.25
N THR A 99 -11.39 21.88 12.59
CA THR A 99 -10.07 21.52 12.05
C THR A 99 -9.81 20.02 12.25
N ARG A 100 -10.38 19.47 13.32
CA ARG A 100 -10.36 18.04 13.63
C ARG A 100 -10.98 17.17 12.55
N TRP A 101 -12.13 17.52 11.98
CA TRP A 101 -12.79 16.72 10.95
C TRP A 101 -12.06 16.77 9.61
N VAL A 102 -11.48 17.91 9.26
CA VAL A 102 -10.65 18.06 8.06
C VAL A 102 -9.37 17.21 8.19
N VAL A 103 -8.70 17.26 9.34
CA VAL A 103 -7.50 16.43 9.62
C VAL A 103 -7.85 14.94 9.62
N VAL A 104 -8.94 14.53 10.27
CA VAL A 104 -9.37 13.13 10.27
C VAL A 104 -9.73 12.68 8.85
N GLY A 105 -10.42 13.51 8.07
CA GLY A 105 -10.73 13.24 6.67
C GLY A 105 -9.48 13.11 5.79
N ALA A 106 -8.48 13.98 5.99
CA ALA A 106 -7.20 13.92 5.29
C ALA A 106 -6.42 12.63 5.60
N ILE A 107 -6.36 12.24 6.88
CA ILE A 107 -5.71 10.98 7.28
C ILE A 107 -6.47 9.78 6.73
N ALA A 108 -7.80 9.76 6.87
CA ALA A 108 -8.62 8.65 6.40
C ALA A 108 -8.55 8.48 4.89
N SER A 109 -8.62 9.56 4.12
CA SER A 109 -8.44 9.52 2.67
C SER A 109 -7.04 9.09 2.28
N GLY A 110 -5.99 9.57 2.97
CA GLY A 110 -4.62 9.12 2.75
C GLY A 110 -4.44 7.62 2.96
N ILE A 111 -5.02 7.05 4.02
CA ILE A 111 -4.99 5.60 4.28
C ILE A 111 -5.75 4.83 3.21
N VAL A 112 -6.95 5.29 2.81
CA VAL A 112 -7.75 4.62 1.78
C VAL A 112 -7.03 4.63 0.44
N LEU A 113 -6.48 5.77 0.02
CA LEU A 113 -5.69 5.86 -1.20
C LEU A 113 -4.43 5.00 -1.11
N GLY A 114 -3.71 5.04 0.01
CA GLY A 114 -2.53 4.22 0.21
C GLY A 114 -2.81 2.72 0.17
N LEU A 115 -3.96 2.27 0.67
CA LEU A 115 -4.40 0.88 0.55
C LEU A 115 -4.69 0.50 -0.90
N LEU A 116 -5.34 1.40 -1.66
CA LEU A 116 -5.68 1.14 -3.07
C LEU A 116 -4.44 1.11 -3.97
N THR A 117 -3.44 1.94 -3.70
CA THR A 117 -2.23 2.04 -4.53
C THR A 117 -1.11 1.10 -4.09
N GLY A 118 -1.02 0.80 -2.80
CA GLY A 118 0.02 -0.06 -2.24
C GLY A 118 -0.32 -1.55 -2.27
N ALA A 119 -1.59 -1.91 -2.44
CA ALA A 119 -2.00 -3.30 -2.57
C ALA A 119 -1.48 -3.91 -3.90
N GLY A 120 -0.94 -5.13 -3.83
CA GLY A 120 -0.42 -5.84 -5.00
C GLY A 120 1.11 -5.83 -5.11
N ALA A 121 1.82 -5.17 -4.20
CA ALA A 121 3.28 -5.27 -4.11
C ALA A 121 3.77 -6.71 -3.80
N HIS A 122 2.86 -7.59 -3.37
CA HIS A 122 3.04 -9.03 -3.36
C HIS A 122 3.59 -9.60 -4.68
N ASP A 123 3.22 -9.04 -5.83
CA ASP A 123 3.68 -9.55 -7.13
C ASP A 123 5.15 -9.19 -7.41
N TRP A 124 5.72 -8.23 -6.68
CA TRP A 124 7.11 -7.82 -6.82
C TRP A 124 8.09 -8.80 -6.18
N ARG A 125 7.60 -9.81 -5.44
CA ARG A 125 8.43 -10.81 -4.74
C ARG A 125 9.49 -11.43 -5.63
N ALA A 126 9.14 -11.79 -6.87
CA ALA A 126 10.07 -12.43 -7.78
C ALA A 126 11.25 -11.50 -8.10
N SER A 127 10.96 -10.25 -8.49
CA SER A 127 11.98 -9.25 -8.79
C SER A 127 12.82 -8.89 -7.56
N VAL A 128 12.19 -8.77 -6.38
CA VAL A 128 12.90 -8.46 -5.12
C VAL A 128 13.81 -9.62 -4.71
N ALA A 129 13.30 -10.86 -4.76
CA ALA A 129 14.09 -12.04 -4.41
C ALA A 129 15.27 -12.23 -5.37
N LEU A 130 15.03 -12.07 -6.67
CA LEU A 130 16.06 -12.15 -7.72
C LEU A 130 17.15 -11.08 -7.52
N ALA A 131 16.74 -9.83 -7.25
CA ALA A 131 17.67 -8.73 -6.99
C ALA A 131 18.50 -8.96 -5.71
N TRP A 132 17.90 -9.59 -4.69
CA TRP A 132 18.55 -9.84 -3.41
C TRP A 132 19.55 -11.00 -3.46
N GLU A 133 19.18 -12.10 -4.11
CA GLU A 133 20.01 -13.29 -4.23
C GLU A 133 21.16 -13.06 -5.22
N GLY A 134 20.91 -12.23 -6.25
CA GLY A 134 21.88 -11.87 -7.26
C GLY A 134 22.11 -13.02 -8.25
N VAL A 135 22.40 -12.66 -9.51
CA VAL A 135 22.76 -13.62 -10.55
C VAL A 135 24.10 -13.18 -11.13
N ARG A 136 24.98 -14.14 -11.43
CA ARG A 136 26.26 -13.89 -12.13
C ARG A 136 26.29 -14.72 -13.40
N PHE A 137 26.45 -14.09 -14.54
CA PHE A 137 26.57 -14.77 -15.82
C PHE A 137 28.03 -14.91 -16.29
N GLY A 138 28.97 -14.18 -15.69
CA GLY A 138 30.38 -14.18 -16.10
C GLY A 138 30.62 -13.47 -17.43
N LEU A 139 29.65 -12.68 -17.89
CA LEU A 139 29.70 -11.89 -19.11
C LEU A 139 29.63 -10.42 -18.71
N GLU A 140 30.73 -9.70 -18.94
CA GLU A 140 30.81 -8.27 -18.66
C GLU A 140 30.21 -7.47 -19.81
N GLU A 141 29.37 -6.51 -19.46
CA GLU A 141 28.80 -5.55 -20.38
C GLU A 141 29.89 -4.53 -20.78
N PRO A 142 30.09 -4.25 -22.09
CA PRO A 142 31.26 -3.53 -22.57
C PRO A 142 31.26 -2.03 -22.25
N LEU A 143 30.12 -1.42 -21.93
CA LEU A 143 30.02 0.02 -21.66
C LEU A 143 30.29 0.38 -20.18
N LEU A 144 29.73 -0.40 -19.26
CA LEU A 144 29.73 -0.16 -17.81
C LEU A 144 30.66 -1.12 -17.06
N GLY A 145 31.17 -2.16 -17.73
CA GLY A 145 32.05 -3.16 -17.12
C GLY A 145 31.37 -3.99 -16.02
N ALA A 146 30.03 -3.99 -16.00
CA ALA A 146 29.25 -4.72 -15.01
C ALA A 146 28.80 -6.08 -15.57
N ASP A 147 28.70 -7.09 -14.71
CA ASP A 147 28.17 -8.40 -15.11
C ASP A 147 26.72 -8.26 -15.58
N LEU A 148 26.35 -8.94 -16.67
CA LEU A 148 24.98 -8.95 -17.20
C LEU A 148 23.94 -9.34 -16.14
N GLY A 149 24.34 -10.15 -15.16
CA GLY A 149 23.48 -10.59 -14.06
C GLY A 149 23.05 -9.47 -13.13
N VAL A 150 23.82 -8.37 -13.04
CA VAL A 150 23.40 -7.16 -12.31
C VAL A 150 22.17 -6.56 -12.97
N PHE A 151 22.16 -6.45 -14.30
CA PHE A 151 21.02 -5.89 -15.03
C PHE A 151 19.82 -6.81 -14.97
N VAL A 152 20.00 -8.12 -15.21
CA VAL A 152 18.89 -9.09 -15.15
C VAL A 152 18.27 -9.15 -13.75
N ALA A 153 19.10 -9.14 -12.71
CA ALA A 153 18.63 -9.24 -11.33
C ALA A 153 17.98 -7.93 -10.82
N GLN A 154 18.59 -6.78 -11.09
CA GLN A 154 18.19 -5.52 -10.46
C GLN A 154 17.28 -4.65 -11.31
N LEU A 155 17.41 -4.67 -12.64
CA LEU A 155 16.65 -3.76 -13.52
C LEU A 155 15.12 -3.90 -13.36
N PRO A 156 14.54 -5.11 -13.26
CA PRO A 156 13.09 -5.24 -13.05
C PRO A 156 12.62 -4.60 -11.74
N LEU A 157 13.45 -4.64 -10.69
CA LEU A 157 13.14 -4.01 -9.41
C LEU A 157 13.17 -2.48 -9.54
N TRP A 158 14.17 -1.93 -10.23
CA TRP A 158 14.27 -0.49 -10.48
C TRP A 158 13.07 0.03 -11.29
N GLU A 159 12.64 -0.71 -12.30
CA GLU A 159 11.47 -0.35 -13.11
C GLU A 159 10.19 -0.32 -12.26
N LEU A 160 9.96 -1.35 -11.43
CA LEU A 160 8.82 -1.39 -10.50
C LEU A 160 8.86 -0.22 -9.51
N ALA A 161 10.02 0.06 -8.90
CA ALA A 161 10.18 1.17 -7.98
C ALA A 161 9.90 2.52 -8.66
N HIS A 162 10.39 2.70 -9.88
CA HIS A 162 10.16 3.91 -10.66
C HIS A 162 8.67 4.10 -10.99
N GLN A 163 8.00 3.06 -11.48
CA GLN A 163 6.57 3.10 -11.77
C GLN A 163 5.74 3.40 -10.51
N PHE A 164 6.10 2.81 -9.37
CA PHE A 164 5.42 3.08 -8.11
C PHE A 164 5.59 4.54 -7.66
N VAL A 165 6.80 5.10 -7.77
CA VAL A 165 7.05 6.52 -7.47
C VAL A 165 6.25 7.42 -8.41
N LEU A 166 6.23 7.12 -9.71
CA LEU A 166 5.43 7.89 -10.68
C LEU A 166 3.93 7.85 -10.35
N LEU A 167 3.43 6.70 -9.91
CA LEU A 167 2.04 6.55 -9.48
C LEU A 167 1.74 7.40 -8.24
N LEU A 168 2.63 7.41 -7.25
CA LEU A 168 2.49 8.26 -6.05
C LEU A 168 2.50 9.75 -6.40
N LEU A 169 3.37 10.17 -7.32
CA LEU A 169 3.47 11.55 -7.78
C LEU A 169 2.29 11.97 -8.66
N GLY A 170 1.75 11.06 -9.47
CA GLY A 170 0.63 11.36 -10.36
C GLY A 170 -0.72 11.46 -9.64
N LEU A 171 -0.88 10.77 -8.51
CA LEU A 171 -2.12 10.75 -7.73
C LEU A 171 -2.12 11.68 -6.52
N GLY A 172 -0.95 12.17 -6.08
CA GLY A 172 -0.78 12.99 -4.87
C GLY A 172 -0.64 14.47 -5.19
#